data_AF-A0A925I5T8-F1
#
_entry.id   AF-A0A925I5T8-F1
#
_cell.length_a   1.000
_cell.length_b   1.000
_cell.length_c   1.000
_cell.angle_alpha   90.00
_cell.angle_beta   90.00
_cell.angle_gamma   90.00
#
_symmetry.space_group_name_H-M   'P 1'
#
loop_
_entity.id
_entity.type
_entity.pdbx_description
1 polymer ?
#
loop_
_entity_poly.entity_id
_entity_poly.type
_entity_poly.pdbx_seq_one_letter_code
_entity_poly.pdbx_strand_id
1 'polypeptide(L)'
;MKKITATFILALVLASCGGGEKDKSAQIAEMETQLGDKKNAMADMKAEIEKMESEIAKLKGKAEETGIPVEIMKLVATPFKNYLEVMGRVDAEENVNLSSEMMGTVIRINVKPGDVVSKGQILAETDNQALVQSVADLQINLDLINTLFEKQKSLWDQKIGTEV
;
A
#
# COMPACT_ATOMS: atom_id res chain seq x y z
N MET A 1 34.11 -28.99 85.97
CA MET A 1 34.56 -30.36 86.33
C MET A 1 34.75 -31.17 85.06
N LYS A 2 35.84 -30.90 84.35
CA LYS A 2 36.18 -31.36 82.99
C LYS A 2 37.26 -32.47 83.00
N LYS A 3 37.34 -33.27 84.08
CA LYS A 3 38.38 -34.29 84.28
C LYS A 3 37.87 -35.72 84.47
N ILE A 4 36.55 -35.94 84.44
CA ILE A 4 35.92 -37.27 84.58
C ILE A 4 35.68 -37.92 83.21
N THR A 5 35.53 -37.12 82.15
CA THR A 5 35.35 -37.62 80.77
C THR A 5 36.63 -38.20 80.16
N ALA A 6 37.80 -37.91 80.72
CA ALA A 6 39.09 -38.44 80.24
C ALA A 6 39.37 -39.88 80.71
N THR A 7 38.72 -40.34 81.79
CA THR A 7 38.92 -41.69 82.34
C THR A 7 38.05 -42.74 81.63
N PHE A 8 37.01 -42.32 80.90
CA PHE A 8 36.12 -43.21 80.14
C PHE A 8 36.70 -43.66 78.79
N ILE A 9 37.77 -43.00 78.30
CA ILE A 9 38.42 -43.31 77.01
C ILE A 9 39.55 -44.35 77.15
N LEU A 10 40.06 -44.59 78.37
CA LEU A 10 41.15 -45.55 78.61
C LEU A 10 40.67 -46.99 78.90
N ALA A 11 39.39 -47.18 79.24
CA ALA A 11 38.79 -48.51 79.42
C ALA A 11 38.36 -49.18 78.09
N LEU A 12 38.36 -48.43 76.97
CA LEU A 12 37.94 -48.93 75.66
C LEU A 12 39.09 -49.59 74.85
N VAL A 13 40.31 -49.64 75.40
CA VAL A 13 41.52 -50.05 74.65
C VAL A 13 42.05 -51.45 75.04
N LEU A 14 41.53 -52.10 76.09
CA LEU A 14 42.05 -53.40 76.57
C LEU A 14 41.08 -54.59 76.43
N ALA A 15 39.89 -54.40 75.86
CA ALA A 15 39.01 -55.52 75.46
C ALA A 15 39.27 -55.97 74.01
N SER A 16 40.51 -55.80 73.53
CA SER A 16 41.01 -56.39 72.30
C SER A 16 41.61 -57.75 72.60
N CYS A 17 40.91 -58.79 72.14
CA CYS A 17 41.47 -60.06 71.67
C CYS A 17 42.03 -61.03 72.73
N GLY A 18 41.19 -62.01 73.09
CA GLY A 18 41.58 -63.33 73.59
C GLY A 18 40.75 -64.38 72.87
N GLY A 19 41.39 -65.20 72.03
CA GLY A 19 40.74 -66.08 71.05
C GLY A 19 40.08 -67.32 71.64
N GLY A 20 39.04 -67.79 70.92
CA GLY A 20 38.34 -69.04 71.15
C GLY A 20 37.23 -69.25 70.12
N GLU A 21 37.51 -70.10 69.13
CA GLU A 21 36.69 -70.48 67.98
C GLU A 21 35.29 -71.00 68.35
N LYS A 22 34.22 -70.30 67.94
CA LYS A 22 32.85 -70.83 67.71
C LYS A 22 32.16 -70.05 66.56
N ASP A 23 32.13 -70.69 65.40
CA ASP A 23 31.28 -70.55 64.19
C ASP A 23 30.77 -69.19 63.66
N LYS A 24 31.37 -68.76 62.54
CA LYS A 24 30.92 -67.68 61.62
C LYS A 24 29.67 -68.04 60.79
N SER A 25 29.21 -69.28 60.84
CA SER A 25 28.14 -69.83 59.99
C SER A 25 26.72 -69.38 60.40
N ALA A 26 26.49 -69.06 61.68
CA ALA A 26 25.17 -68.66 62.17
C ALA A 26 24.82 -67.18 61.92
N GLN A 27 25.78 -66.26 61.97
CA GLN A 27 25.56 -64.84 61.66
C GLN A 27 25.33 -64.58 60.16
N ILE A 28 25.93 -65.39 59.29
CA ILE A 28 25.75 -65.29 57.84
C ILE A 28 24.34 -65.73 57.45
N ALA A 29 23.82 -66.80 58.05
CA ALA A 29 22.47 -67.31 57.76
C ALA A 29 21.36 -66.30 58.12
N GLU A 30 21.46 -65.62 59.26
CA GLU A 30 20.48 -64.61 59.65
C GLU A 30 20.55 -63.37 58.73
N MET A 31 21.76 -62.98 58.31
CA MET A 31 21.97 -61.85 57.41
C MET A 31 21.50 -62.13 55.97
N GLU A 32 21.61 -63.38 55.49
CA GLU A 32 21.05 -63.83 54.21
C GLU A 32 19.51 -63.83 54.23
N THR A 33 18.88 -64.27 55.33
CA THR A 33 17.41 -64.20 55.47
C THR A 33 16.90 -62.76 55.48
N GLN A 34 17.56 -61.85 56.21
CA GLN A 34 17.21 -60.42 56.19
C GLN A 34 17.45 -59.76 54.82
N LEU A 35 18.43 -60.23 54.05
CA LEU A 35 18.72 -59.74 52.70
C LEU A 35 17.66 -60.21 51.69
N GLY A 36 17.16 -61.44 51.85
CA GLY A 36 16.03 -61.98 51.09
C GLY A 36 14.75 -61.17 51.32
N ASP A 37 14.39 -60.94 52.58
CA ASP A 37 13.18 -60.19 52.94
C ASP A 37 13.23 -58.73 52.46
N LYS A 38 14.40 -58.06 52.61
CA LYS A 38 14.59 -56.70 52.09
C LYS A 38 14.56 -56.62 50.57
N LYS A 39 15.03 -57.66 49.85
CA LYS A 39 14.92 -57.71 48.38
C LYS A 39 13.47 -57.88 47.94
N ASN A 40 12.69 -58.71 48.63
CA ASN A 40 11.28 -58.90 48.33
C ASN A 40 10.48 -57.61 48.59
N ALA A 41 10.71 -56.94 49.72
CA ALA A 41 10.12 -55.64 50.00
C ALA A 41 10.50 -54.58 48.95
N MET A 42 11.72 -54.62 48.39
CA MET A 42 12.13 -53.71 47.33
C MET A 42 11.45 -54.02 45.98
N ALA A 43 11.13 -55.29 45.72
CA ALA A 43 10.37 -55.69 44.54
C ALA A 43 8.91 -55.26 44.63
N ASP A 44 8.29 -55.42 45.80
CA ASP A 44 6.91 -54.99 46.06
C ASP A 44 6.77 -53.47 45.98
N MET A 45 7.69 -52.72 46.60
CA MET A 45 7.73 -51.26 46.48
C MET A 45 7.94 -50.78 45.04
N LYS A 46 8.76 -51.48 44.24
CA LYS A 46 8.92 -51.16 42.81
C LYS A 46 7.62 -51.41 42.03
N ALA A 47 6.93 -52.50 42.31
CA ALA A 47 5.64 -52.80 41.67
C ALA A 47 4.56 -51.76 42.05
N GLU A 48 4.58 -51.25 43.29
CA GLU A 48 3.71 -50.14 43.71
C GLU A 48 4.08 -48.81 43.07
N ILE A 49 5.38 -48.52 42.91
CA ILE A 49 5.86 -47.32 42.20
C ILE A 49 5.42 -47.36 40.74
N GLU A 50 5.58 -48.48 40.02
CA GLU A 50 5.13 -48.59 38.62
C GLU A 50 3.61 -48.42 38.48
N LYS A 51 2.83 -48.94 39.45
CA LYS A 51 1.38 -48.70 39.49
C LYS A 51 1.05 -47.24 39.74
N MET A 52 1.71 -46.60 40.70
CA MET A 52 1.53 -45.17 40.99
C MET A 52 1.98 -44.29 39.81
N GLU A 53 3.07 -44.63 39.12
CA GLU A 53 3.51 -43.92 37.91
C GLU A 53 2.49 -44.07 36.78
N SER A 54 1.90 -45.26 36.60
CA SER A 54 0.82 -45.49 35.65
C SER A 54 -0.45 -44.71 35.99
N GLU A 55 -0.82 -44.64 37.28
CA GLU A 55 -1.95 -43.84 37.75
C GLU A 55 -1.69 -42.34 37.60
N ILE A 56 -0.48 -41.87 37.90
CA ILE A 56 -0.07 -40.47 37.69
C ILE A 56 -0.08 -40.12 36.19
N ALA A 57 0.37 -41.02 35.30
CA ALA A 57 0.32 -40.80 33.86
C ALA A 57 -1.11 -40.76 33.30
N LYS A 58 -2.04 -41.53 33.89
CA LYS A 58 -3.47 -41.48 33.55
C LYS A 58 -4.16 -40.22 34.10
N LEU A 59 -3.80 -39.79 35.32
CA LEU A 59 -4.34 -38.60 35.97
C LEU A 59 -3.80 -37.30 35.36
N LYS A 60 -2.52 -37.27 34.98
CA LYS A 60 -1.91 -36.20 34.18
C LYS A 60 -2.14 -36.42 32.70
N GLY A 61 -3.40 -36.70 32.31
CA GLY A 61 -3.81 -36.82 30.91
C GLY A 61 -3.11 -35.77 30.05
N LYS A 62 -2.56 -36.20 28.90
CA LYS A 62 -1.71 -35.41 27.98
C LYS A 62 -1.91 -33.92 28.21
N ALA A 63 -0.90 -33.25 28.78
CA ALA A 63 -0.90 -31.81 28.90
C ALA A 63 -1.36 -31.23 27.56
N GLU A 64 -2.59 -30.72 27.51
CA GLU A 64 -3.05 -29.95 26.37
C GLU A 64 -2.07 -28.80 26.29
N GLU A 65 -1.25 -28.81 25.24
CA GLU A 65 -0.43 -27.65 24.90
C GLU A 65 -1.41 -26.50 24.71
N THR A 66 -1.57 -25.67 25.73
CA THR A 66 -2.30 -24.40 25.64
C THR A 66 -1.48 -23.50 24.74
N GLY A 67 -1.63 -23.72 23.43
CA GLY A 67 -1.07 -22.87 22.40
C GLY A 67 -1.62 -21.46 22.58
N ILE A 68 -0.75 -20.47 22.43
CA ILE A 68 -1.17 -19.07 22.42
C ILE A 68 -2.08 -18.91 21.19
N PRO A 69 -3.34 -18.47 21.36
CA PRO A 69 -4.24 -18.31 20.23
C PRO A 69 -3.68 -17.22 19.31
N VAL A 70 -3.57 -17.54 18.02
CA VAL A 70 -3.15 -16.62 16.97
C VAL A 70 -4.22 -16.57 15.88
N GLU A 71 -4.46 -15.37 15.36
CA GLU A 71 -5.38 -15.16 14.27
C GLU A 71 -4.62 -15.23 12.95
N ILE A 72 -5.11 -16.07 12.03
CA ILE A 72 -4.53 -16.22 10.69
C ILE A 72 -5.58 -15.85 9.64
N MET A 73 -5.14 -15.15 8.59
CA MET A 73 -5.96 -14.89 7.41
C MET A 73 -5.31 -15.48 6.17
N LYS A 74 -6.11 -16.16 5.34
CA LYS A 74 -5.65 -16.72 4.06
C LYS A 74 -5.65 -15.62 3.00
N LEU A 75 -4.48 -15.32 2.45
CA LEU A 75 -4.33 -14.39 1.33
C LEU A 75 -4.90 -15.01 0.06
N VAL A 76 -5.81 -14.27 -0.60
CA VAL A 76 -6.36 -14.61 -1.92
C VAL A 76 -6.03 -13.47 -2.87
N ALA A 77 -5.46 -13.79 -4.03
CA ALA A 77 -5.15 -12.79 -5.04
C ALA A 77 -6.45 -12.21 -5.62
N THR A 78 -6.70 -10.94 -5.35
CA THR A 78 -7.81 -10.18 -5.92
C THR A 78 -7.29 -9.07 -6.83
N PRO A 79 -7.98 -8.75 -7.93
CA PRO A 79 -7.58 -7.64 -8.79
C PRO A 79 -7.68 -6.32 -8.01
N PHE A 80 -6.55 -5.62 -7.88
CA PHE A 80 -6.46 -4.35 -7.19
C PHE A 80 -6.48 -3.21 -8.22
N LYS A 81 -7.44 -2.30 -8.10
CA LYS A 81 -7.55 -1.09 -8.93
C LYS A 81 -7.32 0.12 -8.06
N ASN A 82 -6.27 0.88 -8.38
CA ASN A 82 -6.05 2.20 -7.78
C ASN A 82 -6.66 3.26 -8.69
N TYR A 83 -7.50 4.09 -8.11
CA TYR A 83 -8.00 5.29 -8.76
C TYR A 83 -7.27 6.49 -8.18
N LEU A 84 -6.87 7.41 -9.05
CA LEU A 84 -6.31 8.70 -8.67
C LEU A 84 -7.35 9.75 -8.98
N GLU A 85 -7.86 10.43 -7.95
CA GLU A 85 -8.74 11.57 -8.12
C GLU A 85 -7.90 12.83 -8.22
N VAL A 86 -7.99 13.50 -9.36
CA VAL A 86 -7.30 14.78 -9.60
C VAL A 86 -8.36 15.85 -9.78
N MET A 87 -8.24 16.92 -8.99
CA MET A 87 -9.07 18.11 -9.16
C MET A 87 -8.50 18.96 -10.28
N GLY A 88 -9.28 19.18 -11.32
CA GLY A 88 -8.94 20.06 -12.44
C GLY A 88 -9.84 21.30 -12.47
N ARG A 89 -9.33 22.40 -13.02
CA ARG A 89 -10.13 23.57 -13.38
C ARG A 89 -10.41 23.53 -14.88
N VAL A 90 -11.65 23.76 -15.26
CA VAL A 90 -12.01 23.99 -16.67
C VAL A 90 -11.74 25.45 -16.99
N ASP A 91 -10.98 25.69 -18.03
CA ASP A 91 -10.72 27.02 -18.57
C ASP A 91 -11.18 27.07 -20.03
N ALA A 92 -11.39 28.28 -20.55
CA ALA A 92 -11.69 28.45 -21.96
C ALA A 92 -10.45 28.10 -22.79
N GLU A 93 -10.62 27.32 -23.86
CA GLU A 93 -9.54 27.02 -24.80
C GLU A 93 -9.04 28.31 -25.48
N GLU A 94 -9.97 29.16 -25.88
CA GLU A 94 -9.69 30.47 -26.44
C GLU A 94 -10.59 31.53 -25.82
N ASN A 95 -9.98 32.63 -25.42
CA ASN A 95 -10.68 33.84 -25.00
C ASN A 95 -10.21 35.00 -25.87
N VAL A 96 -11.10 35.55 -26.67
CA VAL A 96 -10.78 36.59 -27.65
C VAL A 96 -11.52 37.87 -27.32
N ASN A 97 -10.79 38.98 -27.33
CA ASN A 97 -11.39 40.30 -27.22
C ASN A 97 -11.60 40.85 -28.63
N LEU A 98 -12.83 41.25 -28.94
CA LEU A 98 -13.21 41.73 -30.26
C LEU A 98 -13.16 43.25 -30.31
N SER A 99 -12.49 43.78 -31.32
CA SER A 99 -12.41 45.21 -31.61
C SER A 99 -12.68 45.46 -33.08
N SER A 100 -13.25 46.62 -33.40
CA SER A 100 -13.37 47.07 -34.79
C SER A 100 -11.98 47.38 -35.36
N GLU A 101 -11.71 46.93 -36.59
CA GLU A 101 -10.48 47.29 -37.32
C GLU A 101 -10.48 48.76 -37.75
N MET A 102 -11.67 49.34 -37.94
CA MET A 102 -11.85 50.71 -38.37
C MET A 102 -12.57 51.54 -37.31
N MET A 103 -12.17 52.80 -37.19
CA MET A 103 -12.85 53.76 -36.33
C MET A 103 -14.23 54.08 -36.92
N GLY A 104 -15.26 53.97 -36.10
CA GLY A 104 -16.64 54.27 -36.49
C GLY A 104 -17.58 54.19 -35.29
N THR A 105 -18.72 54.86 -35.37
CA THR A 105 -19.75 54.77 -34.34
C THR A 105 -20.55 53.49 -34.50
N VAL A 106 -20.78 52.75 -33.41
CA VAL A 106 -21.62 51.54 -33.44
C VAL A 106 -23.08 51.97 -33.63
N ILE A 107 -23.69 51.52 -34.73
CA ILE A 107 -25.08 51.83 -35.08
C ILE A 107 -26.05 50.74 -34.60
N ARG A 108 -25.58 49.50 -34.49
CA ARG A 108 -26.40 48.37 -34.06
C ARG A 108 -25.55 47.30 -33.37
N ILE A 109 -26.15 46.67 -32.35
CA ILE A 109 -25.63 45.46 -31.72
C ILE A 109 -26.68 44.36 -31.93
N ASN A 110 -26.26 43.26 -32.55
CA ASN A 110 -27.14 42.20 -33.03
C ASN A 110 -27.18 40.99 -32.06
N VAL A 111 -26.42 41.05 -30.96
CA VAL A 111 -26.27 39.96 -29.98
C VAL A 111 -26.44 40.44 -28.55
N LYS A 112 -26.77 39.51 -27.65
CA LYS A 112 -26.87 39.74 -26.21
C LYS A 112 -25.83 38.91 -25.44
N PRO A 113 -25.48 39.32 -24.21
CA PRO A 113 -24.60 38.53 -23.37
C PRO A 113 -25.16 37.11 -23.15
N GLY A 114 -24.34 36.09 -23.43
CA GLY A 114 -24.69 34.68 -23.30
C GLY A 114 -25.21 34.02 -24.59
N ASP A 115 -25.40 34.78 -25.67
CA ASP A 115 -25.81 34.20 -26.96
C ASP A 115 -24.70 33.33 -27.55
N VAL A 116 -25.09 32.20 -28.15
CA VAL A 116 -24.19 31.34 -28.92
C VAL A 116 -24.05 31.90 -30.32
N VAL A 117 -22.81 32.15 -30.76
CA VAL A 117 -22.51 32.76 -32.05
C VAL A 117 -21.67 31.83 -32.92
N SER A 118 -21.84 31.93 -34.24
CA SER A 118 -21.08 31.14 -35.22
C SER A 118 -20.04 31.99 -35.95
N LYS A 119 -19.02 31.34 -36.52
CA LYS A 119 -17.98 32.02 -37.32
C LYS A 119 -18.63 32.76 -38.51
N GLY A 120 -18.32 34.05 -38.63
CA GLY A 120 -18.84 34.92 -39.70
C GLY A 120 -20.17 35.60 -39.37
N GLN A 121 -20.76 35.34 -38.20
CA GLN A 121 -21.97 36.05 -37.77
C GLN A 121 -21.66 37.51 -37.44
N ILE A 122 -22.52 38.42 -37.90
CA ILE A 122 -22.42 39.86 -37.61
C ILE A 122 -22.87 40.09 -36.16
N LEU A 123 -21.96 40.59 -35.32
CA LEU A 123 -22.22 40.86 -33.90
C LEU A 123 -22.63 42.31 -33.66
N ALA A 124 -21.98 43.23 -34.35
CA ALA A 124 -22.25 44.66 -34.30
C ALA A 124 -22.00 45.28 -35.68
N GLU A 125 -22.73 46.34 -35.97
CA GLU A 125 -22.59 47.14 -37.17
C GLU A 125 -22.05 48.52 -36.78
N THR A 126 -20.99 48.96 -37.44
CA THR A 126 -20.40 50.31 -37.34
C THR A 126 -20.79 51.14 -38.55
N ASP A 127 -20.92 52.45 -38.36
CA ASP A 127 -21.14 53.39 -39.46
C ASP A 127 -19.95 53.36 -40.43
N ASN A 128 -20.22 52.93 -41.66
CA ASN A 128 -19.24 52.77 -42.72
C ASN A 128 -19.58 53.61 -43.96
N GLN A 129 -20.46 54.62 -43.84
CA GLN A 129 -20.96 55.36 -45.00
C GLN A 129 -19.83 56.00 -45.83
N ALA A 130 -18.82 56.57 -45.18
CA ALA A 130 -17.66 57.16 -45.85
C ALA A 130 -16.86 56.14 -46.67
N LEU A 131 -16.74 54.90 -46.18
CA LEU A 131 -16.03 53.83 -46.88
C LEU A 131 -16.83 53.33 -48.07
N VAL A 132 -18.14 53.17 -47.90
CA VAL A 132 -19.03 52.77 -48.99
C VAL A 132 -18.96 53.77 -50.14
N GLN A 133 -18.93 55.08 -49.84
CA GLN A 133 -18.74 56.12 -50.86
C GLN A 133 -17.37 56.03 -51.53
N SER A 134 -16.29 55.86 -50.76
CA SER A 134 -14.94 55.70 -51.32
C SER A 134 -14.84 54.48 -52.25
N VAL A 135 -15.49 53.37 -51.92
CA VAL A 135 -15.54 52.17 -52.76
C VAL A 135 -16.31 52.44 -54.05
N ALA A 136 -17.45 53.15 -53.96
CA ALA A 136 -18.24 53.51 -55.14
C ALA A 136 -17.45 54.40 -56.11
N ASP A 137 -16.74 55.41 -55.60
CA ASP A 137 -15.89 56.29 -56.41
C ASP A 137 -14.75 55.50 -57.11
N LEU A 138 -14.13 54.55 -56.39
CA LEU A 138 -13.08 53.70 -56.96
C LEU A 138 -13.63 52.75 -58.03
N GLN A 139 -14.85 52.21 -57.86
CA GLN A 139 -15.51 51.38 -58.86
C GLN A 139 -15.79 52.18 -60.15
N ILE A 140 -16.27 53.42 -60.04
CA ILE A 140 -16.50 54.30 -61.20
C ILE A 140 -15.19 54.54 -61.96
N ASN A 141 -14.11 54.84 -61.25
CA ASN A 141 -12.79 55.03 -61.86
C ASN A 141 -12.29 53.75 -62.55
N LEU A 142 -12.48 52.59 -61.91
CA LEU A 142 -12.10 51.29 -62.46
C LEU A 142 -12.89 50.97 -63.74
N ASP A 143 -14.20 51.22 -63.75
CA ASP A 143 -15.04 51.02 -64.94
C ASP A 143 -14.64 51.93 -66.09
N LEU A 144 -14.31 53.20 -65.79
CA LEU A 144 -13.80 54.13 -66.79
C LEU A 144 -12.49 53.64 -67.39
N ILE A 145 -11.52 53.24 -66.56
CA ILE A 145 -10.21 52.73 -67.01
C ILE A 145 -10.38 51.45 -67.82
N ASN A 146 -11.23 50.51 -67.39
CA ASN A 146 -11.53 49.30 -68.14
C ASN A 146 -12.14 49.61 -69.50
N THR A 147 -13.09 50.53 -69.55
CA THR A 147 -13.72 50.96 -70.82
C THR A 147 -12.68 51.60 -71.75
N LEU A 148 -11.78 52.43 -71.23
CA LEU A 148 -10.70 53.04 -72.01
C LEU A 148 -9.72 51.98 -72.52
N PHE A 149 -9.33 51.03 -71.66
CA PHE A 149 -8.45 49.93 -72.02
C PHE A 149 -9.06 49.04 -73.11
N GLU A 150 -10.34 48.66 -72.97
CA GLU A 150 -11.04 47.86 -73.97
C GLU A 150 -11.14 48.59 -75.31
N LYS A 151 -11.40 49.90 -75.29
CA LYS A 151 -11.39 50.74 -76.50
C LYS A 151 -10.01 50.80 -77.14
N GLN A 152 -8.96 51.06 -76.36
CA GLN A 152 -7.58 51.08 -76.85
C GLN A 152 -7.18 49.73 -77.45
N LYS A 153 -7.53 48.63 -76.78
CA LYS A 153 -7.28 47.26 -77.26
C LYS A 153 -8.00 46.99 -78.58
N SER A 154 -9.29 47.34 -78.69
CA SER A 154 -10.06 47.15 -79.92
C SER A 154 -9.48 47.94 -81.10
N LEU A 155 -9.03 49.18 -80.88
CA LEU A 155 -8.42 49.99 -81.94
C LEU A 155 -7.05 49.43 -82.36
N TRP A 156 -6.24 49.00 -81.39
CA TRP A 156 -4.97 48.32 -81.62
C TRP A 156 -5.16 47.03 -82.44
N ASP A 157 -6.13 46.19 -82.07
CA ASP A 157 -6.45 44.93 -82.77
C ASP A 157 -6.90 45.19 -84.23
N GLN A 158 -7.57 46.31 -84.49
CA GLN A 158 -7.95 46.75 -85.83
C GLN A 158 -6.80 47.43 -86.61
N LYS A 159 -5.61 47.55 -86.02
CA LYS A 159 -4.44 48.27 -86.59
C LYS A 159 -4.73 49.73 -86.92
N ILE A 160 -5.70 50.33 -86.25
CA ILE A 160 -6.00 51.76 -86.32
C ILE A 160 -5.12 52.39 -85.23
N GLY A 161 -4.29 53.36 -85.58
CA GLY A 161 -3.21 53.89 -84.73
C GLY A 161 -3.61 54.18 -83.27
N THR A 162 -2.61 54.09 -82.38
CA THR A 162 -2.68 54.05 -80.91
C THR A 162 -3.31 55.24 -80.18
N GLU A 163 -3.95 56.19 -80.85
CA GLU A 163 -4.45 57.38 -80.16
C GLU A 163 -5.85 57.15 -79.56
N VAL A 164 -5.86 56.98 -78.24
CA VAL A 164 -6.99 57.30 -77.33
C VAL A 164 -6.42 58.10 -76.17
#